data_AF-A0A293M3Q2-F1
#
_entry.id   AF-A0A293M3Q2-F1
#
_cell.length_a   1.000
_cell.length_b   1.000
_cell.length_c   1.000
_cell.angle_alpha   90.00
_cell.angle_beta   90.00
_cell.angle_gamma   90.00
#
_symmetry.space_group_name_H-M   'P 1'
#
loop_
_entity.id
_entity.type
_entity.pdbx_description
1 polymer ?
#
loop_
_entity_poly.entity_id
_entity_poly.type
_entity_poly.pdbx_seq_one_letter_code
_entity_poly.pdbx_strand_id
1 'polypeptide(L)'
;METVDSLREQQTTPAAEDGDDAREGVDNESAHDTDGHQMENLPPPDKKGRINEQSSEDKLRRRMHTAIEQRTHSDASKEHCLSVVQECIMSAPDLKVWLSPGEPYVSAMCKAVEKNAFDVFSLLHGHNCQFKDEKERSRLKHLEPEKYSELRRQRTIFSECEKSRLNYLTDISIMDLGRLSPSEFKTKVRGMYKRLNDIELVRPILRAAVTAPGLEIHFDLDSGNVTCMAARGEGCRGLMIPDQHQILIGENRKDNEVLGTLAHELCHFVLMLVYENGSLPYWSKDTQTANSYARIFGDIKNRKNPSMNDVLRRAFSGNDRDKQLKELVVRVPHILATYGSRGEGEAILQQEAKELPHFFATDVVPKVNAYVDGSYPVKEVENIEDKNMKLGKALDVEKHDIVF
;
A
#
# COMPACT_ATOMS: atom_id res chain seq x y z
N MET A 1 1.26 4.63 66.70
CA MET A 1 1.15 6.04 67.09
C MET A 1 1.47 6.84 65.83
N GLU A 2 0.47 7.00 64.97
CA GLU A 2 -0.45 8.16 64.85
C GLU A 2 0.10 9.13 63.79
N THR A 3 -0.37 9.05 62.53
CA THR A 3 -1.45 9.84 61.88
C THR A 3 -1.11 11.34 61.78
N VAL A 4 -1.25 12.05 60.66
CA VAL A 4 -2.51 12.42 59.96
C VAL A 4 -2.24 12.89 58.51
N ASP A 5 -3.30 12.72 57.71
CA ASP A 5 -3.64 13.00 56.31
C ASP A 5 -3.29 14.36 55.66
N SER A 6 -3.21 14.37 54.31
CA SER A 6 -4.09 15.23 53.50
C SER A 6 -4.17 14.78 52.02
N LEU A 7 -5.35 14.32 51.63
CA LEU A 7 -5.82 14.14 50.25
C LEU A 7 -6.28 15.49 49.67
N ARG A 8 -5.99 15.75 48.39
CA ARG A 8 -6.81 16.66 47.58
C ARG A 8 -6.92 16.16 46.15
N GLU A 9 -8.12 15.69 45.83
CA GLU A 9 -8.62 15.37 44.50
C GLU A 9 -8.66 16.62 43.61
N GLN A 10 -8.20 16.50 42.36
CA GLN A 10 -8.74 17.29 41.27
C GLN A 10 -8.94 16.38 40.05
N GLN A 11 -10.21 16.16 39.75
CA GLN A 11 -10.71 15.64 38.48
C GLN A 11 -10.42 16.67 37.39
N THR A 12 -9.85 16.23 36.27
CA THR A 12 -9.90 16.95 34.99
C THR A 12 -10.41 16.02 33.91
N THR A 13 -11.52 16.45 33.33
CA THR A 13 -12.28 15.91 32.19
C THR A 13 -11.42 15.69 30.94
N PRO A 14 -11.75 14.70 30.09
CA PRO A 14 -11.04 14.46 28.83
C PRO A 14 -11.43 15.49 27.77
N ALA A 15 -10.43 15.94 27.02
CA ALA A 15 -10.54 16.89 25.93
C ALA A 15 -11.31 16.31 24.74
N ALA A 16 -12.11 17.19 24.12
CA ALA A 16 -12.96 16.93 22.98
C ALA A 16 -12.16 16.61 21.71
N GLU A 17 -12.72 15.70 20.90
CA GLU A 17 -12.32 15.43 19.53
C GLU A 17 -12.78 16.59 18.63
N ASP A 18 -11.83 17.35 18.09
CA ASP A 18 -12.12 18.33 17.04
C ASP A 18 -12.31 17.60 15.70
N GLY A 19 -13.57 17.50 15.29
CA GLY A 19 -13.97 17.28 13.93
C GLY A 19 -14.10 18.62 13.20
N ASP A 20 -13.31 18.83 12.16
CA ASP A 20 -13.49 19.94 11.23
C ASP A 20 -14.01 19.40 9.89
N ASP A 21 -15.34 19.51 9.75
CA ASP A 21 -16.08 19.56 8.49
C ASP A 21 -15.89 20.97 7.89
N ALA A 22 -15.08 21.08 6.83
CA ALA A 22 -15.01 22.30 6.04
C ALA A 22 -16.18 22.35 5.05
N ARG A 23 -17.19 23.15 5.41
CA ARG A 23 -18.19 23.73 4.51
C ARG A 23 -17.56 24.86 3.69
N GLU A 24 -17.57 24.73 2.38
CA GLU A 24 -17.58 25.84 1.42
C GLU A 24 -18.93 25.72 0.69
N GLY A 25 -19.78 26.71 0.50
CA GLY A 25 -19.62 28.15 0.40
C GLY A 25 -20.60 28.55 -0.72
N VAL A 26 -21.81 28.93 -0.34
CA VAL A 26 -22.86 29.46 -1.23
C VAL A 26 -22.58 30.94 -1.42
N ASP A 27 -22.70 31.42 -2.66
CA ASP A 27 -23.06 32.78 -3.13
C ASP A 27 -22.78 32.81 -4.64
N ASN A 28 -23.50 33.45 -5.57
CA ASN A 28 -24.76 34.20 -5.60
C ASN A 28 -25.08 34.46 -7.11
N GLU A 29 -26.33 34.81 -7.42
CA GLU A 29 -26.79 35.62 -8.58
C GLU A 29 -26.58 35.17 -10.04
N SER A 30 -27.69 34.90 -10.74
CA SER A 30 -28.29 35.92 -11.64
C SER A 30 -29.61 35.45 -12.24
N ALA A 31 -30.63 36.30 -12.05
CA ALA A 31 -31.92 36.22 -12.71
C ALA A 31 -31.82 36.82 -14.12
N HIS A 32 -32.49 36.21 -15.09
CA HIS A 32 -32.99 36.91 -16.26
C HIS A 32 -34.34 36.33 -16.68
N ASP A 33 -35.37 37.13 -16.42
CA ASP A 33 -36.67 37.07 -17.07
C ASP A 33 -36.55 37.48 -18.54
N THR A 34 -37.25 36.78 -19.43
CA THR A 34 -37.89 37.39 -20.59
C THR A 34 -39.21 36.68 -20.91
N ASP A 35 -40.21 37.52 -21.15
CA ASP A 35 -41.64 37.28 -21.29
C ASP A 35 -42.06 36.43 -22.51
N GLY A 36 -43.32 36.00 -22.44
CA GLY A 36 -44.02 35.18 -23.42
C GLY A 36 -44.29 35.85 -24.77
N HIS A 37 -44.63 35.03 -25.78
CA HIS A 37 -46.03 34.87 -26.20
C HIS A 37 -46.21 33.85 -27.33
N GLN A 38 -47.38 33.20 -27.26
CA GLN A 38 -48.25 32.71 -28.33
C GLN A 38 -48.09 31.27 -28.87
N MET A 39 -49.20 30.56 -28.62
CA MET A 39 -49.62 29.28 -29.18
C MET A 39 -49.95 29.40 -30.67
N GLU A 40 -49.59 28.38 -31.44
CA GLU A 40 -50.42 27.89 -32.55
C GLU A 40 -50.47 26.36 -32.54
N ASN A 41 -51.69 25.84 -32.61
CA ASN A 41 -52.10 24.44 -32.50
C ASN A 41 -51.80 23.64 -33.77
N LEU A 42 -51.23 22.43 -33.66
CA LEU A 42 -51.40 21.31 -34.61
C LEU A 42 -51.14 19.94 -33.89
N PRO A 43 -51.60 18.80 -34.44
CA PRO A 43 -52.47 17.76 -33.81
C PRO A 43 -51.78 16.71 -32.90
N PRO A 44 -52.55 15.86 -32.16
CA PRO A 44 -52.03 14.91 -31.17
C PRO A 44 -51.25 13.72 -31.79
N PRO A 45 -50.39 13.05 -30.99
CA PRO A 45 -49.28 12.26 -31.51
C PRO A 45 -49.70 10.85 -31.96
N ASP A 46 -49.18 10.43 -33.10
CA ASP A 46 -49.18 9.02 -33.49
C ASP A 46 -48.26 8.22 -32.57
N LYS A 47 -48.89 7.34 -31.77
CA LYS A 47 -48.22 6.26 -31.06
C LYS A 47 -47.61 5.30 -32.07
N LYS A 48 -46.30 5.39 -32.34
CA LYS A 48 -45.49 4.25 -32.78
C LYS A 48 -44.01 4.59 -32.73
N GLY A 49 -43.32 3.96 -31.78
CA GLY A 49 -41.88 4.07 -31.64
C GLY A 49 -41.45 4.05 -30.19
N ARG A 50 -41.73 2.96 -29.47
CA ARG A 50 -41.07 2.68 -28.19
C ARG A 50 -39.64 2.26 -28.50
N ILE A 51 -38.82 3.20 -28.96
CA ILE A 51 -37.37 3.03 -29.00
C ILE A 51 -36.93 3.19 -27.55
N ASN A 52 -36.47 2.09 -26.96
CA ASN A 52 -35.87 2.06 -25.64
C ASN A 52 -34.51 2.76 -25.72
N GLU A 53 -34.51 4.08 -25.89
CA GLU A 53 -33.33 4.92 -25.70
C GLU A 53 -33.08 5.04 -24.20
N GLN A 54 -32.49 3.99 -23.63
CA GLN A 54 -31.79 4.15 -22.36
C GLN A 54 -30.70 5.20 -22.58
N SER A 55 -30.78 6.29 -21.79
CA SER A 55 -29.81 7.38 -21.77
C SER A 55 -28.38 6.81 -21.81
N SER A 56 -27.46 7.49 -22.48
CA SER A 56 -26.03 7.13 -22.47
C SER A 56 -25.51 6.92 -21.05
N GLU A 57 -26.03 7.70 -20.09
CA GLU A 57 -25.72 7.60 -18.67
C GLU A 57 -26.22 6.29 -18.03
N ASP A 58 -27.44 5.84 -18.35
CA ASP A 58 -28.01 4.59 -17.86
C ASP A 58 -27.20 3.36 -18.33
N LYS A 59 -26.64 3.44 -19.54
CA LYS A 59 -25.72 2.40 -20.06
C LYS A 59 -24.40 2.41 -19.30
N LEU A 60 -23.85 3.58 -18.99
CA LEU A 60 -22.64 3.72 -18.16
C LEU A 60 -22.87 3.20 -16.73
N ARG A 61 -23.98 3.58 -16.09
CA ARG A 61 -24.37 3.08 -14.76
C ARG A 61 -24.52 1.55 -14.76
N ARG A 62 -25.14 0.96 -15.79
CA ARG A 62 -25.17 -0.51 -15.97
C ARG A 62 -23.78 -1.10 -16.03
N ARG A 63 -22.91 -0.60 -16.92
CA ARG A 63 -21.54 -1.10 -17.09
C ARG A 63 -20.75 -1.06 -15.78
N MET A 64 -20.79 0.07 -15.07
CA MET A 64 -20.18 0.25 -13.74
C MET A 64 -20.63 -0.83 -12.75
N HIS A 65 -21.95 -0.99 -12.59
CA HIS A 65 -22.52 -1.92 -11.62
C HIS A 65 -22.35 -3.38 -12.01
N THR A 66 -22.28 -3.69 -13.30
CA THR A 66 -21.93 -5.02 -13.83
C THR A 66 -20.47 -5.35 -13.54
N ALA A 67 -19.54 -4.41 -13.74
CA ALA A 67 -18.12 -4.63 -13.42
C ALA A 67 -17.91 -4.91 -11.92
N ILE A 68 -18.60 -4.17 -11.04
CA ILE A 68 -18.58 -4.43 -9.59
C ILE A 68 -19.12 -5.83 -9.26
N GLU A 69 -20.18 -6.28 -9.94
CA GLU A 69 -20.75 -7.61 -9.74
C GLU A 69 -19.79 -8.72 -10.19
N GLN A 70 -19.19 -8.53 -11.36
CA GLN A 70 -18.26 -9.46 -11.98
C GLN A 70 -16.98 -9.63 -11.17
N ARG A 71 -16.52 -8.56 -10.50
CA ARG A 71 -15.35 -8.57 -9.62
C ARG A 71 -15.40 -9.64 -8.52
N THR A 72 -16.60 -10.04 -8.10
CA THR A 72 -16.83 -10.98 -6.99
C THR A 72 -17.27 -12.37 -7.46
N HIS A 73 -17.83 -12.51 -8.66
CA HIS A 73 -18.60 -13.70 -9.04
C HIS A 73 -18.27 -14.28 -10.43
N SER A 74 -17.28 -13.75 -11.16
CA SER A 74 -16.97 -14.19 -12.53
C SER A 74 -15.50 -14.48 -12.74
N ASP A 75 -15.17 -15.21 -13.82
CA ASP A 75 -13.81 -15.41 -14.33
C ASP A 75 -13.17 -14.11 -14.87
N ALA A 76 -13.86 -12.98 -14.80
CA ALA A 76 -13.31 -11.70 -15.22
C ALA A 76 -12.18 -11.28 -14.28
N SER A 77 -11.02 -10.97 -14.87
CA SER A 77 -9.87 -10.54 -14.08
C SER A 77 -10.18 -9.23 -13.34
N LYS A 78 -9.53 -9.06 -12.18
CA LYS A 78 -9.59 -7.85 -11.38
C LYS A 78 -9.25 -6.60 -12.20
N GLU A 79 -8.23 -6.69 -13.03
CA GLU A 79 -7.75 -5.61 -13.89
C GLU A 79 -8.80 -5.22 -14.93
N HIS A 80 -9.47 -6.21 -15.51
CA HIS A 80 -10.57 -5.94 -16.43
C HIS A 80 -11.70 -5.16 -15.72
N CYS A 81 -12.09 -5.59 -14.53
CA CYS A 81 -13.15 -4.93 -13.77
C CYS A 81 -12.75 -3.49 -13.38
N LEU A 82 -11.52 -3.29 -12.89
CA LEU A 82 -11.00 -1.95 -12.54
C LEU A 82 -10.91 -1.04 -13.76
N SER A 83 -10.44 -1.55 -14.90
CA SER A 83 -10.37 -0.79 -16.16
C SER A 83 -11.75 -0.33 -16.60
N VAL A 84 -12.76 -1.21 -16.56
CA VAL A 84 -14.15 -0.86 -16.93
C VAL A 84 -14.72 0.21 -15.98
N VAL A 85 -14.47 0.09 -14.68
CA VAL A 85 -14.88 1.10 -13.70
C VAL A 85 -14.22 2.45 -14.01
N GLN A 86 -12.91 2.46 -14.26
CA GLN A 86 -12.16 3.66 -14.59
C GLN A 86 -12.66 4.30 -15.89
N GLU A 87 -12.86 3.53 -16.95
CA GLU A 87 -13.46 4.03 -18.20
C GLU A 87 -14.82 4.69 -17.96
N CYS A 88 -15.66 4.09 -17.11
CA CYS A 88 -16.97 4.67 -16.79
C CYS A 88 -16.82 6.01 -16.07
N ILE A 89 -15.94 6.10 -15.06
CA ILE A 89 -15.65 7.35 -14.33
C ILE A 89 -15.16 8.43 -15.32
N MET A 90 -14.21 8.08 -16.18
CA MET A 90 -13.63 9.01 -17.16
C MET A 90 -14.64 9.44 -18.23
N SER A 91 -15.64 8.62 -18.52
CA SER A 91 -16.71 8.93 -19.47
C SER A 91 -17.79 9.87 -18.91
N ALA A 92 -17.90 9.99 -17.59
CA ALA A 92 -18.84 10.88 -16.92
C ALA A 92 -18.24 11.46 -15.62
N PRO A 93 -17.23 12.34 -15.71
CA PRO A 93 -16.47 12.83 -14.55
C PRO A 93 -17.30 13.65 -13.56
N ASP A 94 -18.38 14.27 -14.02
CA ASP A 94 -19.29 15.09 -13.20
C ASP A 94 -20.27 14.23 -12.39
N LEU A 95 -20.46 12.95 -12.78
CA LEU A 95 -21.35 12.05 -12.07
C LEU A 95 -20.69 11.57 -10.77
N LYS A 96 -21.11 12.14 -9.64
CA LYS A 96 -20.56 11.76 -8.32
C LYS A 96 -21.29 10.58 -7.67
N VAL A 97 -22.60 10.44 -7.90
CA VAL A 97 -23.41 9.35 -7.31
C VAL A 97 -23.82 8.35 -8.38
N TRP A 98 -23.11 7.22 -8.43
CA TRP A 98 -23.33 6.14 -9.39
C TRP A 98 -24.38 5.13 -8.90
N LEU A 99 -25.67 5.46 -9.01
CA LEU A 99 -26.78 4.56 -8.66
C LEU A 99 -26.92 3.38 -9.62
N SER A 100 -27.31 2.23 -9.07
CA SER A 100 -27.64 1.02 -9.82
C SER A 100 -28.87 1.26 -10.71
N PRO A 101 -28.91 0.65 -11.91
CA PRO A 101 -30.08 0.71 -12.77
C PRO A 101 -31.14 -0.26 -12.25
N GLY A 102 -32.20 0.28 -11.65
CA GLY A 102 -33.34 -0.49 -11.12
C GLY A 102 -33.42 -0.46 -9.59
N GLU A 103 -34.62 -0.69 -9.07
CA GLU A 103 -34.87 -0.69 -7.63
C GLU A 103 -34.45 -2.03 -6.97
N PRO A 104 -33.84 -1.98 -5.78
CA PRO A 104 -33.48 -0.77 -5.03
C PRO A 104 -32.24 -0.07 -5.60
N TYR A 105 -32.30 1.26 -5.73
CA TYR A 105 -31.16 2.09 -6.13
C TYR A 105 -30.08 2.03 -5.05
N VAL A 106 -28.93 1.44 -5.35
CA VAL A 106 -27.73 1.43 -4.50
C VAL A 106 -26.59 2.15 -5.19
N SER A 107 -25.81 2.94 -4.45
CA SER A 107 -24.61 3.55 -5.03
C SER A 107 -23.56 2.49 -5.37
N ALA A 108 -22.73 2.75 -6.37
CA ALA A 108 -21.58 1.92 -6.71
C ALA A 108 -20.63 1.78 -5.51
N MET A 109 -20.48 2.84 -4.71
CA MET A 109 -19.73 2.83 -3.44
C MET A 109 -20.29 1.79 -2.46
N CYS A 110 -21.60 1.81 -2.22
CA CYS A 110 -22.26 0.84 -1.34
C CYS A 110 -22.16 -0.58 -1.88
N LYS A 111 -22.41 -0.77 -3.18
CA LYS A 111 -22.34 -2.07 -3.83
C LYS A 111 -20.93 -2.67 -3.76
N ALA A 112 -19.89 -1.87 -3.96
CA ALA A 112 -18.50 -2.31 -3.83
C ALA A 112 -18.20 -2.81 -2.41
N VAL A 113 -18.69 -2.12 -1.37
CA VAL A 113 -18.55 -2.55 0.03
C VAL A 113 -19.30 -3.85 0.30
N GLU A 114 -20.57 -3.96 -0.12
CA GLU A 114 -21.38 -5.18 0.05
C GLU A 114 -20.73 -6.42 -0.59
N LYS A 115 -20.02 -6.20 -1.70
CA LYS A 115 -19.36 -7.23 -2.48
C LYS A 115 -17.90 -7.48 -2.07
N ASN A 116 -17.41 -6.79 -1.04
CA ASN A 116 -16.01 -6.77 -0.60
C ASN A 116 -15.02 -6.40 -1.73
N ALA A 117 -15.47 -5.66 -2.75
CA ALA A 117 -14.65 -5.15 -3.85
C ALA A 117 -13.97 -3.83 -3.43
N PHE A 118 -13.09 -3.93 -2.42
CA PHE A 118 -12.50 -2.76 -1.77
C PHE A 118 -11.50 -1.99 -2.64
N ASP A 119 -10.91 -2.64 -3.63
CA ASP A 119 -10.14 -2.03 -4.71
C ASP A 119 -11.01 -1.09 -5.55
N VAL A 120 -12.18 -1.57 -6.00
CA VAL A 120 -13.16 -0.78 -6.74
C VAL A 120 -13.70 0.37 -5.89
N PHE A 121 -14.02 0.11 -4.62
CA PHE A 121 -14.40 1.17 -3.68
C PHE A 121 -13.33 2.26 -3.60
N SER A 122 -12.05 1.88 -3.50
CA SER A 122 -10.95 2.82 -3.32
C SER A 122 -10.68 3.64 -4.58
N LEU A 123 -10.82 3.02 -5.77
CA LEU A 123 -10.81 3.72 -7.05
C LEU A 123 -11.94 4.77 -7.13
N LEU A 124 -13.18 4.36 -6.83
CA LEU A 124 -14.34 5.26 -6.82
C LEU A 124 -14.14 6.42 -5.84
N HIS A 125 -13.66 6.13 -4.63
CA HIS A 125 -13.33 7.13 -3.62
C HIS A 125 -12.24 8.10 -4.12
N GLY A 126 -11.18 7.60 -4.77
CA GLY A 126 -10.10 8.42 -5.34
C GLY A 126 -10.60 9.42 -6.38
N HIS A 127 -11.68 9.09 -7.10
CA HIS A 127 -12.33 9.97 -8.07
C HIS A 127 -13.51 10.79 -7.49
N ASN A 128 -13.58 10.93 -6.16
CA ASN A 128 -14.63 11.69 -5.45
C ASN A 128 -16.06 11.18 -5.70
N CYS A 129 -16.23 9.88 -5.98
CA CYS A 129 -17.56 9.28 -6.03
C CYS A 129 -18.15 9.17 -4.62
N GLN A 130 -19.48 9.29 -4.53
CA GLN A 130 -20.20 9.42 -3.27
C GLN A 130 -21.21 8.28 -3.07
N PHE A 131 -21.49 8.01 -1.80
CA PHE A 131 -22.67 7.23 -1.41
C PHE A 131 -23.94 7.98 -1.77
N LYS A 132 -25.06 7.27 -1.90
CA LYS A 132 -26.34 7.96 -2.18
C LYS A 132 -26.87 8.74 -0.97
N ASP A 133 -26.57 8.23 0.23
CA ASP A 133 -27.05 8.77 1.50
C ASP A 133 -26.12 8.35 2.67
N GLU A 134 -26.32 8.97 3.83
CA GLU A 134 -25.56 8.68 5.05
C GLU A 134 -25.82 7.26 5.58
N LYS A 135 -26.97 6.66 5.23
CA LYS A 135 -27.31 5.29 5.63
C LYS A 135 -26.43 4.27 4.90
N GLU A 136 -26.07 4.50 3.65
CA GLU A 136 -25.08 3.68 2.96
C GLU A 136 -23.69 3.93 3.52
N ARG A 137 -23.32 5.18 3.81
CA ARG A 137 -22.00 5.52 4.36
C ARG A 137 -21.76 4.89 5.73
N SER A 138 -22.76 4.87 6.60
CA SER A 138 -22.65 4.31 7.95
C SER A 138 -22.33 2.82 7.98
N ARG A 139 -22.61 2.08 6.88
CA ARG A 139 -22.26 0.66 6.74
C ARG A 139 -20.76 0.38 6.87
N LEU A 140 -19.91 1.35 6.52
CA LEU A 140 -18.47 1.24 6.72
C LEU A 140 -18.08 1.05 8.20
N LYS A 141 -18.87 1.61 9.13
CA LYS A 141 -18.65 1.51 10.58
C LYS A 141 -18.96 0.11 11.14
N HIS A 142 -19.67 -0.71 10.37
CA HIS A 142 -20.12 -2.04 10.75
C HIS A 142 -19.37 -3.15 10.00
N LEU A 143 -18.26 -2.80 9.34
CA LEU A 143 -17.38 -3.80 8.74
C LEU A 143 -16.64 -4.57 9.83
N GLU A 144 -16.56 -5.89 9.65
CA GLU A 144 -15.69 -6.74 10.46
C GLU A 144 -14.24 -6.22 10.41
N PRO A 145 -13.45 -6.37 11.49
CA PRO A 145 -12.10 -5.81 11.58
C PRO A 145 -11.19 -6.16 10.39
N GLU A 146 -11.26 -7.39 9.89
CA GLU A 146 -10.45 -7.88 8.78
C GLU A 146 -10.82 -7.17 7.47
N LYS A 147 -12.12 -7.00 7.24
CA LYS A 147 -12.65 -6.28 6.06
C LYS A 147 -12.34 -4.79 6.12
N TYR A 148 -12.42 -4.20 7.31
CA TYR A 148 -12.06 -2.81 7.51
C TYR A 148 -10.56 -2.56 7.29
N SER A 149 -9.71 -3.50 7.74
CA SER A 149 -8.27 -3.47 7.47
C SER A 149 -7.97 -3.53 5.98
N GLU A 150 -8.60 -4.46 5.25
CA GLU A 150 -8.44 -4.56 3.79
C GLU A 150 -8.93 -3.31 3.05
N LEU A 151 -10.10 -2.77 3.44
CA LEU A 151 -10.62 -1.51 2.91
C LEU A 151 -9.60 -0.37 3.09
N ARG A 152 -9.03 -0.25 4.29
CA ARG A 152 -8.05 0.79 4.60
C ARG A 152 -6.77 0.62 3.79
N ARG A 153 -6.33 -0.62 3.58
CA ARG A 153 -5.19 -0.96 2.74
C ARG A 153 -5.44 -0.53 1.30
N GLN A 154 -6.57 -0.90 0.71
CA GLN A 154 -6.94 -0.50 -0.66
C GLN A 154 -7.02 1.03 -0.80
N ARG A 155 -7.61 1.72 0.17
CA ARG A 155 -7.64 3.19 0.17
C ARG A 155 -6.24 3.79 0.15
N THR A 156 -5.28 3.14 0.83
CA THR A 156 -3.89 3.57 0.86
C THR A 156 -3.18 3.33 -0.48
N ILE A 157 -3.50 2.24 -1.19
CA ILE A 157 -2.94 1.92 -2.50
C ILE A 157 -3.39 2.94 -3.56
N PHE A 158 -4.69 3.23 -3.61
CA PHE A 158 -5.28 4.18 -4.56
C PHE A 158 -5.08 5.65 -4.14
N SER A 159 -4.57 5.89 -2.93
CA SER A 159 -4.26 7.22 -2.43
C SER A 159 -2.86 7.64 -2.86
N GLU A 160 -2.76 8.69 -3.67
CA GLU A 160 -1.48 9.41 -3.85
C GLU A 160 -1.03 10.14 -2.57
N CYS A 161 -1.91 10.27 -1.58
CA CYS A 161 -1.62 10.95 -0.31
C CYS A 161 -0.57 10.20 0.52
N GLU A 162 0.61 10.81 0.63
CA GLU A 162 1.71 10.38 1.50
C GLU A 162 1.25 10.08 2.93
N LYS A 163 0.43 10.96 3.51
CA LYS A 163 -0.03 10.83 4.90
C LYS A 163 -0.76 9.51 5.15
N SER A 164 -1.59 9.06 4.21
CA SER A 164 -2.30 7.77 4.33
C SER A 164 -1.34 6.60 4.37
N ARG A 165 -0.34 6.60 3.47
CA ARG A 165 0.67 5.55 3.37
C ARG A 165 1.56 5.47 4.60
N LEU A 166 2.06 6.60 5.08
CA LEU A 166 2.87 6.64 6.30
C LEU A 166 2.07 6.16 7.51
N ASN A 167 0.81 6.56 7.63
CA ASN A 167 -0.06 6.13 8.73
C ASN A 167 -0.35 4.61 8.65
N TYR A 168 -0.58 4.06 7.46
CA TYR A 168 -0.79 2.62 7.31
C TYR A 168 0.45 1.81 7.73
N LEU A 169 1.64 2.16 7.21
CA LEU A 169 2.89 1.50 7.59
C LEU A 169 3.16 1.60 9.10
N THR A 170 2.87 2.76 9.67
CA THR A 170 2.98 2.99 11.12
C THR A 170 2.03 2.07 11.90
N ASP A 171 0.84 1.80 11.38
CA ASP A 171 -0.17 1.02 12.07
C ASP A 171 0.09 -0.48 12.04
N ILE A 172 0.61 -1.00 10.92
CA ILE A 172 1.10 -2.40 10.80
C ILE A 172 2.45 -2.64 11.49
N SER A 173 3.07 -1.58 12.03
CA SER A 173 4.29 -1.72 12.84
C SER A 173 3.95 -2.07 14.28
N ILE A 174 4.59 -3.12 14.79
CA ILE A 174 4.33 -3.74 16.07
C ILE A 174 5.59 -3.59 16.94
N MET A 175 5.38 -3.18 18.19
CA MET A 175 6.42 -3.15 19.21
C MET A 175 6.31 -4.46 20.01
N ASP A 176 7.25 -5.38 19.83
CA ASP A 176 7.21 -6.67 20.53
C ASP A 176 7.67 -6.52 21.98
N LEU A 177 8.85 -5.93 22.17
CA LEU A 177 9.47 -5.66 23.47
C LEU A 177 10.06 -4.25 23.45
N GLY A 178 9.86 -3.51 24.53
CA GLY A 178 10.47 -2.20 24.63
C GLY A 178 10.01 -1.34 25.79
N ARG A 179 10.76 -0.25 25.96
CA ARG A 179 10.59 0.73 27.05
C ARG A 179 9.78 1.96 26.66
N LEU A 180 9.45 2.11 25.38
CA LEU A 180 8.66 3.22 24.88
C LEU A 180 7.17 2.99 25.17
N SER A 181 6.45 4.07 25.43
CA SER A 181 4.99 4.03 25.38
C SER A 181 4.52 3.80 23.92
N PRO A 182 3.30 3.27 23.71
CA PRO A 182 2.76 3.06 22.37
C PRO A 182 2.76 4.32 21.49
N SER A 183 2.50 5.51 22.06
CA SER A 183 2.48 6.77 21.32
C SER A 183 3.88 7.24 20.91
N GLU A 184 4.88 7.08 21.79
CA GLU A 184 6.28 7.37 21.48
C GLU A 184 6.80 6.45 20.38
N PHE A 185 6.49 5.15 20.47
CA PHE A 185 6.84 4.17 19.45
C PHE A 185 6.24 4.55 18.08
N LYS A 186 4.92 4.78 18.01
CA LYS A 186 4.25 5.16 16.76
C LYS A 186 4.82 6.47 16.19
N THR A 187 5.17 7.44 17.04
CA THR A 187 5.82 8.69 16.61
C THR A 187 7.20 8.43 16.00
N LYS A 188 8.03 7.61 16.65
CA LYS A 188 9.37 7.25 16.19
C LYS A 188 9.32 6.53 14.85
N VAL A 189 8.51 5.48 14.75
CA VAL A 189 8.35 4.67 13.54
C VAL A 189 7.79 5.50 12.38
N ARG A 190 6.78 6.34 12.63
CA ARG A 190 6.27 7.26 11.62
C ARG A 190 7.36 8.21 11.11
N GLY A 191 8.23 8.69 12.00
CA GLY A 191 9.40 9.47 11.65
C GLY A 191 10.37 8.72 10.73
N MET A 192 10.61 7.44 10.99
CA MET A 192 11.43 6.59 10.11
C MET A 192 10.82 6.47 8.72
N TYR A 193 9.53 6.14 8.60
CA TYR A 193 8.87 6.02 7.29
C TYR A 193 8.86 7.33 6.52
N LYS A 194 8.68 8.47 7.21
CA LYS A 194 8.79 9.79 6.58
C LYS A 194 10.19 9.98 5.96
N ARG A 195 11.24 9.71 6.74
CA ARG A 195 12.63 9.83 6.25
C ARG A 195 12.93 8.89 5.08
N LEU A 196 12.39 7.66 5.10
CA LEU A 196 12.52 6.75 3.95
C LEU A 196 11.74 7.24 2.72
N ASN A 197 10.58 7.85 2.91
CA ASN A 197 9.77 8.41 1.83
C ASN A 197 10.41 9.62 1.14
N ASP A 198 11.22 10.38 1.89
CA ASP A 198 11.97 11.51 1.38
C ASP A 198 13.12 11.08 0.44
N ILE A 199 13.57 9.82 0.52
CA ILE A 199 14.59 9.25 -0.38
C ILE A 199 13.91 8.75 -1.66
N GLU A 200 14.21 9.40 -2.79
CA GLU A 200 13.56 9.17 -4.08
C GLU A 200 13.59 7.69 -4.52
N LEU A 201 14.74 7.03 -4.42
CA LEU A 201 14.88 5.62 -4.81
C LEU A 201 14.20 4.64 -3.83
N VAL A 202 13.92 5.05 -2.60
CA VAL A 202 13.28 4.20 -1.57
C VAL A 202 11.76 4.39 -1.57
N ARG A 203 11.26 5.56 -1.95
CA ARG A 203 9.82 5.86 -1.98
C ARG A 203 8.97 4.81 -2.73
N PRO A 204 9.36 4.31 -3.92
CA PRO A 204 8.63 3.24 -4.61
C PRO A 204 8.54 1.94 -3.80
N ILE A 205 9.58 1.62 -3.03
CA ILE A 205 9.58 0.44 -2.15
C ILE A 205 8.50 0.58 -1.07
N LEU A 206 8.36 1.75 -0.46
CA LEU A 206 7.28 2.00 0.50
C LEU A 206 5.89 1.93 -0.16
N ARG A 207 5.76 2.41 -1.40
CA ARG A 207 4.49 2.32 -2.16
C ARG A 207 4.12 0.86 -2.44
N ALA A 208 5.08 0.01 -2.76
CA ALA A 208 4.83 -1.41 -2.99
C ALA A 208 4.60 -2.19 -1.70
N ALA A 209 5.30 -1.87 -0.61
CA ALA A 209 5.12 -2.59 0.66
C ALA A 209 3.67 -2.52 1.16
N VAL A 210 2.98 -1.40 0.97
CA VAL A 210 1.57 -1.25 1.39
C VAL A 210 0.58 -2.04 0.53
N THR A 211 0.99 -2.56 -0.63
CA THR A 211 0.14 -3.41 -1.47
C THR A 211 0.10 -4.85 -0.99
N ALA A 212 0.89 -5.22 0.02
CA ALA A 212 0.89 -6.57 0.58
C ALA A 212 -0.20 -6.72 1.65
N PRO A 213 -1.18 -7.63 1.46
CA PRO A 213 -2.10 -7.97 2.53
C PRO A 213 -1.35 -8.71 3.65
N GLY A 214 -1.64 -8.36 4.90
CA GLY A 214 -1.10 -9.08 6.07
C GLY A 214 0.39 -8.82 6.37
N LEU A 215 1.03 -7.84 5.74
CA LEU A 215 2.39 -7.44 6.15
C LEU A 215 2.40 -6.95 7.59
N GLU A 216 3.28 -7.51 8.41
CA GLU A 216 3.57 -7.07 9.77
C GLU A 216 5.05 -6.70 9.91
N ILE A 217 5.33 -5.61 10.64
CA ILE A 217 6.70 -5.12 10.84
C ILE A 217 6.98 -5.02 12.34
N HIS A 218 7.74 -5.97 12.87
CA HIS A 218 8.06 -6.07 14.28
C HIS A 218 9.37 -5.36 14.59
N PHE A 219 9.34 -4.55 15.65
CA PHE A 219 10.49 -3.86 16.20
C PHE A 219 10.77 -4.38 17.61
N ASP A 220 12.00 -4.86 17.81
CA ASP A 220 12.54 -5.10 19.14
C ASP A 220 13.39 -3.90 19.58
N LEU A 221 12.91 -3.19 20.58
CA LEU A 221 13.58 -1.99 21.10
C LEU A 221 14.69 -2.29 22.09
N ASP A 222 14.73 -3.50 22.65
CA ASP A 222 15.70 -3.91 23.67
C ASP A 222 16.93 -4.60 23.06
N SER A 223 16.80 -5.22 21.88
CA SER A 223 17.89 -5.88 21.15
C SER A 223 18.34 -5.15 19.89
N GLY A 224 19.65 -5.22 19.60
CA GLY A 224 20.21 -4.76 18.32
C GLY A 224 20.12 -5.82 17.21
N ASN A 225 19.59 -7.00 17.51
CA ASN A 225 19.42 -8.13 16.61
C ASN A 225 18.06 -8.82 16.82
N VAL A 226 17.67 -9.70 15.91
CA VAL A 226 16.34 -10.33 15.87
C VAL A 226 16.30 -11.74 16.47
N THR A 227 17.34 -12.16 17.20
CA THR A 227 17.51 -13.53 17.71
C THR A 227 16.40 -13.94 18.69
N CYS A 228 15.90 -12.99 19.48
CA CYS A 228 14.78 -13.14 20.41
C CYS A 228 13.41 -13.26 19.72
N MET A 229 13.27 -12.72 18.51
CA MET A 229 12.02 -12.76 17.72
C MET A 229 11.99 -14.00 16.81
N ALA A 230 13.14 -14.49 16.36
CA ALA A 230 13.23 -15.68 15.52
C ALA A 230 14.51 -16.48 15.75
N ALA A 231 14.37 -17.80 15.94
CA ALA A 231 15.50 -18.72 16.11
C ALA A 231 16.46 -18.73 14.91
N ARG A 232 15.97 -18.43 13.70
CA ARG A 232 16.80 -18.29 12.47
C ARG A 232 17.52 -16.94 12.37
N GLY A 233 17.26 -16.02 13.30
CA GLY A 233 17.76 -14.64 13.31
C GLY A 233 19.08 -14.43 14.03
N GLU A 234 19.82 -15.49 14.34
CA GLU A 234 21.03 -15.43 15.16
C GLU A 234 22.04 -14.41 14.61
N GLY A 235 22.27 -13.33 15.36
CA GLY A 235 23.20 -12.25 15.00
C GLY A 235 22.73 -11.31 13.88
N CYS A 236 21.53 -11.50 13.32
CA CYS A 236 20.97 -10.65 12.26
C CYS A 236 20.32 -9.39 12.83
N ARG A 237 20.59 -8.24 12.21
CA ARG A 237 20.04 -6.93 12.62
C ARG A 237 18.59 -6.71 12.16
N GLY A 238 18.21 -7.39 11.09
CA GLY A 238 16.87 -7.46 10.53
C GLY A 238 16.68 -8.81 9.87
N LEU A 239 15.42 -9.19 9.66
CA LEU A 239 15.06 -10.42 8.96
C LEU A 239 13.69 -10.27 8.31
N MET A 240 13.64 -10.41 6.98
CA MET A 240 12.41 -10.63 6.24
C MET A 240 12.07 -12.13 6.22
N ILE A 241 10.84 -12.48 6.62
CA ILE A 241 10.30 -13.84 6.60
C ILE A 241 9.20 -13.89 5.53
N PRO A 242 9.50 -14.41 4.32
CA PRO A 242 8.60 -14.31 3.17
C PRO A 242 7.24 -14.98 3.43
N ASP A 243 7.26 -16.20 3.95
CA ASP A 243 6.06 -17.04 4.06
C ASP A 243 5.05 -16.47 5.07
N GLN A 244 5.54 -15.73 6.07
CA GLN A 244 4.74 -15.10 7.11
C GLN A 244 4.39 -13.64 6.81
N HIS A 245 4.91 -13.07 5.73
CA HIS A 245 4.80 -11.64 5.43
C HIS A 245 5.26 -10.77 6.61
N GLN A 246 6.32 -11.20 7.28
CA GLN A 246 6.85 -10.51 8.46
C GLN A 246 8.22 -9.90 8.18
N ILE A 247 8.44 -8.71 8.73
CA ILE A 247 9.75 -8.07 8.79
C ILE A 247 10.08 -7.84 10.26
N LEU A 248 11.23 -8.36 10.69
CA LEU A 248 11.73 -8.21 12.06
C LEU A 248 12.91 -7.23 12.06
N ILE A 249 12.93 -6.29 12.99
CA ILE A 249 13.97 -5.24 13.10
C ILE A 249 14.49 -5.15 14.53
N GLY A 250 15.80 -5.33 14.72
CA GLY A 250 16.47 -5.02 16.00
C GLY A 250 16.84 -3.54 16.09
N GLU A 251 16.30 -2.83 17.07
CA GLU A 251 16.31 -1.36 17.15
C GLU A 251 17.32 -0.76 18.14
N ASN A 252 17.90 -1.53 19.06
CA ASN A 252 18.82 -1.01 20.09
C ASN A 252 20.21 -0.62 19.51
N ARG A 253 20.21 0.35 18.59
CA ARG A 253 21.32 0.83 17.76
C ARG A 253 21.08 2.30 17.37
N LYS A 254 22.03 2.91 16.66
CA LYS A 254 21.86 4.27 16.12
C LYS A 254 20.68 4.33 15.15
N ASP A 255 19.85 5.37 15.25
CA ASP A 255 18.64 5.54 14.44
C ASP A 255 18.89 5.38 12.93
N ASN A 256 19.99 5.90 12.39
CA ASN A 256 20.30 5.76 10.97
C ASN A 256 20.64 4.31 10.58
N GLU A 257 21.28 3.54 11.46
CA GLU A 257 21.56 2.13 11.19
C GLU A 257 20.29 1.29 11.23
N VAL A 258 19.35 1.64 12.11
CA VAL A 258 18.01 1.02 12.15
C VAL A 258 17.25 1.37 10.88
N LEU A 259 17.25 2.65 10.49
CA LEU A 259 16.61 3.13 9.26
C LEU A 259 17.14 2.41 8.02
N GLY A 260 18.46 2.24 7.91
CA GLY A 260 19.10 1.45 6.85
C GLY A 260 18.69 -0.02 6.85
N THR A 261 18.54 -0.62 8.04
CA THR A 261 18.06 -2.00 8.18
C THR A 261 16.60 -2.12 7.75
N LEU A 262 15.74 -1.20 8.16
CA LEU A 262 14.34 -1.17 7.75
C LEU A 262 14.20 -1.05 6.22
N ALA A 263 14.96 -0.13 5.60
CA ALA A 263 14.96 0.02 4.14
C ALA A 263 15.46 -1.25 3.41
N HIS A 264 16.44 -1.93 4.00
CA HIS A 264 17.00 -3.18 3.48
C HIS A 264 15.98 -4.32 3.48
N GLU A 265 15.31 -4.57 4.61
CA GLU A 265 14.31 -5.65 4.72
C GLU A 265 13.05 -5.35 3.91
N LEU A 266 12.57 -4.09 3.89
CA LEU A 266 11.45 -3.67 3.05
C LEU A 266 11.76 -3.90 1.56
N CYS A 267 12.99 -3.64 1.13
CA CYS A 267 13.39 -3.89 -0.25
C CYS A 267 13.42 -5.39 -0.56
N HIS A 268 13.93 -6.22 0.35
CA HIS A 268 13.86 -7.68 0.17
C HIS A 268 12.41 -8.15 -0.01
N PHE A 269 11.52 -7.71 0.86
CA PHE A 269 10.10 -8.05 0.81
C PHE A 269 9.46 -7.63 -0.51
N VAL A 270 9.66 -6.37 -0.94
CA VAL A 270 9.09 -5.87 -2.20
C VAL A 270 9.65 -6.59 -3.42
N LEU A 271 10.95 -6.89 -3.46
CA LEU A 271 11.52 -7.66 -4.57
C LEU A 271 10.94 -9.07 -4.65
N MET A 272 10.64 -9.70 -3.51
CA MET A 272 9.93 -10.97 -3.46
C MET A 272 8.53 -10.84 -4.09
N LEU A 273 7.77 -9.82 -3.72
CA LEU A 273 6.42 -9.58 -4.26
C LEU A 273 6.41 -9.29 -5.76
N VAL A 274 7.34 -8.46 -6.24
CA VAL A 274 7.35 -7.98 -7.63
C VAL A 274 7.90 -9.02 -8.60
N TYR A 275 8.92 -9.78 -8.19
CA TYR A 275 9.65 -10.67 -9.10
C TYR A 275 9.37 -12.16 -8.92
N GLU A 276 8.80 -12.57 -7.78
CA GLU A 276 8.63 -13.99 -7.40
C GLU A 276 9.91 -14.84 -7.59
N ASN A 277 11.08 -14.21 -7.51
CA ASN A 277 12.37 -14.83 -7.81
C ASN A 277 13.29 -14.81 -6.58
N GLY A 278 12.72 -15.09 -5.40
CA GLY A 278 13.45 -15.17 -4.14
C GLY A 278 14.20 -13.89 -3.78
N SER A 279 13.61 -12.72 -4.05
CA SER A 279 14.20 -11.37 -3.86
C SER A 279 15.31 -10.97 -4.83
N LEU A 280 15.52 -11.71 -5.94
CA LEU A 280 16.38 -11.22 -7.03
C LEU A 280 15.69 -10.07 -7.79
N PRO A 281 16.44 -9.09 -8.30
CA PRO A 281 15.86 -7.89 -8.92
C PRO A 281 15.48 -8.08 -10.38
N TYR A 282 15.01 -9.28 -10.74
CA TYR A 282 14.59 -9.68 -12.08
C TYR A 282 13.75 -10.96 -12.03
N TRP A 283 12.88 -11.16 -13.01
CA TRP A 283 12.11 -12.40 -13.15
C TRP A 283 13.00 -13.55 -13.59
N SER A 284 12.65 -14.78 -13.19
CA SER A 284 13.42 -15.98 -13.52
C SER A 284 13.61 -16.20 -15.04
N LYS A 285 12.67 -15.73 -15.86
CA LYS A 285 12.72 -15.80 -17.33
C LYS A 285 13.43 -14.62 -17.99
N ASP A 286 13.72 -13.54 -17.27
CA ASP A 286 14.38 -12.34 -17.79
C ASP A 286 15.90 -12.51 -17.77
N THR A 287 16.41 -13.22 -18.77
CA THR A 287 17.84 -13.53 -18.90
C THR A 287 18.68 -12.29 -19.19
N GLN A 288 18.12 -11.27 -19.85
CA GLN A 288 18.83 -10.04 -20.17
C GLN A 288 19.13 -9.23 -18.92
N THR A 289 18.11 -8.97 -18.09
CA THR A 289 18.30 -8.25 -16.82
C THR A 289 19.16 -9.07 -15.86
N ALA A 290 18.98 -10.39 -15.80
CA ALA A 290 19.81 -11.28 -15.00
C ALA A 290 21.31 -11.19 -15.37
N ASN A 291 21.63 -11.20 -16.67
CA ASN A 291 23.02 -11.09 -17.14
C ASN A 291 23.61 -9.71 -16.86
N SER A 292 22.84 -8.64 -17.07
CA SER A 292 23.26 -7.26 -16.74
C SER A 292 23.61 -7.15 -15.25
N TYR A 293 22.71 -7.61 -14.37
CA TYR A 293 22.92 -7.58 -12.93
C TYR A 293 24.10 -8.47 -12.49
N ALA A 294 24.26 -9.65 -13.08
CA ALA A 294 25.38 -10.55 -12.78
C ALA A 294 26.74 -9.93 -13.14
N ARG A 295 26.81 -9.11 -14.19
CA ARG A 295 28.02 -8.34 -14.54
C ARG A 295 28.33 -7.29 -13.47
N ILE A 296 27.35 -6.47 -13.11
CA ILE A 296 27.49 -5.46 -12.05
C ILE A 296 27.97 -6.12 -10.74
N PHE A 297 27.36 -7.25 -10.38
CA PHE A 297 27.77 -8.05 -9.22
C PHE A 297 29.23 -8.48 -9.30
N GLY A 298 29.66 -9.04 -10.44
CA GLY A 298 31.04 -9.47 -10.66
C GLY A 298 32.03 -8.32 -10.51
N ASP A 299 31.73 -7.17 -11.12
CA ASP A 299 32.60 -6.00 -11.11
C ASP A 299 32.77 -5.40 -9.72
N ILE A 300 31.70 -5.35 -8.92
CA ILE A 300 31.78 -4.87 -7.53
C ILE A 300 32.51 -5.90 -6.66
N LYS A 301 32.20 -7.20 -6.82
CA LYS A 301 32.84 -8.27 -6.04
C LYS A 301 34.34 -8.34 -6.29
N ASN A 302 34.80 -8.15 -7.53
CA ASN A 302 36.22 -8.15 -7.89
C ASN A 302 36.98 -6.94 -7.32
N ARG A 303 36.28 -5.85 -7.01
CA ARG A 303 36.85 -4.65 -6.37
C ARG A 303 36.72 -4.67 -4.84
N LYS A 304 36.12 -5.71 -4.26
CA LYS A 304 35.95 -5.86 -2.81
C LYS A 304 37.30 -5.75 -2.11
N ASN A 305 37.39 -4.82 -1.16
CA ASN A 305 38.60 -4.57 -0.40
C ASN A 305 38.23 -4.13 1.04
N PRO A 306 39.20 -4.12 1.99
CA PRO A 306 38.92 -3.74 3.37
C PRO A 306 38.42 -2.31 3.58
N SER A 307 38.73 -1.36 2.69
CA SER A 307 38.28 0.04 2.75
C SER A 307 36.92 0.31 2.10
N MET A 308 36.35 -0.67 1.40
CA MET A 308 34.98 -0.60 0.89
C MET A 308 34.00 -0.40 2.05
N ASN A 309 32.98 0.43 1.84
CA ASN A 309 31.94 0.70 2.81
C ASN A 309 31.39 -0.61 3.42
N ASP A 310 31.27 -0.64 4.75
CA ASP A 310 30.89 -1.84 5.48
C ASP A 310 29.51 -2.40 5.07
N VAL A 311 28.54 -1.54 4.78
CA VAL A 311 27.19 -1.96 4.36
C VAL A 311 27.25 -2.64 3.00
N LEU A 312 27.99 -2.07 2.04
CA LEU A 312 28.17 -2.66 0.72
C LEU A 312 28.95 -3.97 0.80
N ARG A 313 30.06 -3.96 1.55
CA ARG A 313 30.95 -5.12 1.72
C ARG A 313 30.22 -6.33 2.31
N ARG A 314 29.25 -6.10 3.21
CA ARG A 314 28.42 -7.14 3.82
C ARG A 314 27.57 -7.93 2.83
N ALA A 315 27.24 -7.36 1.65
CA ALA A 315 26.56 -8.12 0.59
C ALA A 315 27.36 -9.34 0.11
N PHE A 316 28.68 -9.34 0.31
CA PHE A 316 29.58 -10.41 -0.10
C PHE A 316 30.04 -11.27 1.09
N SER A 317 29.22 -11.39 2.13
CA SER A 317 29.50 -12.26 3.28
C SER A 317 29.13 -13.71 2.95
N GLY A 318 29.88 -14.67 3.50
CA GLY A 318 29.72 -16.10 3.18
C GLY A 318 30.17 -16.48 1.77
N ASN A 319 29.84 -17.70 1.35
CA ASN A 319 30.28 -18.28 0.07
C ASN A 319 29.13 -18.54 -0.92
N ASP A 320 27.88 -18.35 -0.50
CA ASP A 320 26.69 -18.57 -1.33
C ASP A 320 26.49 -17.39 -2.30
N ARG A 321 26.71 -17.63 -3.60
CA ARG A 321 26.57 -16.62 -4.64
C ARG A 321 25.14 -16.09 -4.77
N ASP A 322 24.15 -16.94 -4.64
CA ASP A 322 22.74 -16.55 -4.84
C ASP A 322 22.27 -15.69 -3.67
N LYS A 323 22.69 -16.01 -2.45
CA LYS A 323 22.50 -15.14 -1.29
C LYS A 323 23.18 -13.78 -1.51
N GLN A 324 24.43 -13.76 -1.96
CA GLN A 324 25.16 -12.50 -2.20
C GLN A 324 24.49 -11.63 -3.28
N LEU A 325 23.94 -12.24 -4.34
CA LEU A 325 23.20 -11.53 -5.38
C LEU A 325 21.94 -10.84 -4.82
N LYS A 326 21.17 -11.53 -3.98
CA LYS A 326 19.98 -10.97 -3.33
C LYS A 326 20.36 -9.83 -2.38
N GLU A 327 21.45 -10.01 -1.64
CA GLU A 327 21.94 -9.05 -0.66
C GLU A 327 22.52 -7.77 -1.27
N LEU A 328 23.06 -7.82 -2.49
CA LEU A 328 23.72 -6.69 -3.11
C LEU A 328 22.73 -5.58 -3.50
N VAL A 329 21.64 -5.90 -4.20
CA VAL A 329 20.69 -4.89 -4.71
C VAL A 329 20.05 -4.09 -3.58
N VAL A 330 19.72 -4.75 -2.47
CA VAL A 330 19.14 -4.13 -1.29
C VAL A 330 20.14 -3.29 -0.49
N ARG A 331 21.44 -3.27 -0.85
CA ARG A 331 22.40 -2.32 -0.25
C ARG A 331 22.21 -0.90 -0.77
N VAL A 332 21.59 -0.70 -1.94
CA VAL A 332 21.24 0.65 -2.43
C VAL A 332 20.33 1.38 -1.44
N PRO A 333 19.11 0.88 -1.13
CA PRO A 333 18.24 1.54 -0.15
C PRO A 333 18.85 1.56 1.25
N HIS A 334 19.60 0.53 1.65
CA HIS A 334 20.29 0.49 2.95
C HIS A 334 21.28 1.66 3.10
N ILE A 335 22.18 1.85 2.13
CA ILE A 335 23.21 2.90 2.18
C ILE A 335 22.57 4.29 2.12
N LEU A 336 21.60 4.49 1.23
CA LEU A 336 20.87 5.77 1.14
C LEU A 336 20.16 6.11 2.45
N ALA A 337 19.56 5.13 3.14
CA ALA A 337 18.90 5.36 4.41
C ALA A 337 19.88 5.57 5.59
N THR A 338 21.00 4.84 5.62
CA THR A 338 22.01 4.98 6.68
C THR A 338 22.79 6.29 6.57
N TYR A 339 23.11 6.73 5.35
CA TYR A 339 24.00 7.87 5.07
C TYR A 339 23.30 9.02 4.31
N GLY A 340 21.97 9.03 4.23
CA GLY A 340 21.21 9.98 3.38
C GLY A 340 21.20 11.43 3.84
N SER A 341 21.76 11.75 5.00
CA SER A 341 21.95 13.14 5.38
C SER A 341 23.04 13.78 4.51
N ARG A 342 22.65 14.76 3.67
CA ARG A 342 23.55 15.59 2.85
C ARG A 342 24.26 14.89 1.69
N GLY A 343 23.70 13.80 1.14
CA GLY A 343 24.19 13.18 -0.08
C GLY A 343 25.35 12.19 0.09
N GLU A 344 25.71 11.83 1.33
CA GLU A 344 26.85 10.94 1.61
C GLU A 344 26.59 9.52 1.08
N GLY A 345 25.36 9.00 1.22
CA GLY A 345 24.98 7.70 0.69
C GLY A 345 25.12 7.60 -0.83
N GLU A 346 24.71 8.65 -1.54
CA GLU A 346 24.87 8.78 -2.99
C GLU A 346 26.36 8.81 -3.36
N ALA A 347 27.17 9.59 -2.64
CA ALA A 347 28.61 9.64 -2.87
C ALA A 347 29.27 8.27 -2.71
N ILE A 348 28.93 7.51 -1.65
CA ILE A 348 29.42 6.14 -1.42
C ILE A 348 29.05 5.24 -2.60
N LEU A 349 27.78 5.24 -3.01
CA LEU A 349 27.32 4.40 -4.12
C LEU A 349 27.96 4.78 -5.46
N GLN A 350 28.14 6.08 -5.73
CA GLN A 350 28.80 6.56 -6.94
C GLN A 350 30.29 6.19 -6.98
N GLN A 351 30.97 6.23 -5.84
CA GLN A 351 32.39 5.90 -5.76
C GLN A 351 32.64 4.39 -5.85
N GLU A 352 31.86 3.58 -5.11
CA GLU A 352 32.17 2.17 -4.90
C GLU A 352 31.36 1.22 -5.79
N ALA A 353 30.18 1.66 -6.26
CA ALA A 353 29.21 0.80 -6.92
C ALA A 353 28.39 1.50 -8.01
N LYS A 354 28.96 2.47 -8.75
CA LYS A 354 28.26 3.38 -9.69
C LYS A 354 27.13 2.78 -10.54
N GLU A 355 27.33 1.58 -11.08
CA GLU A 355 26.34 0.92 -11.94
C GLU A 355 25.14 0.35 -11.16
N LEU A 356 25.30 0.06 -9.87
CA LEU A 356 24.26 -0.50 -9.01
C LEU A 356 23.09 0.46 -8.73
N PRO A 357 23.29 1.72 -8.29
CA PRO A 357 22.18 2.65 -8.13
C PRO A 357 21.53 3.02 -9.47
N HIS A 358 22.31 3.01 -10.57
CA HIS A 358 21.75 3.22 -11.91
C HIS A 358 20.81 2.08 -12.28
N PHE A 359 21.26 0.83 -12.17
CA PHE A 359 20.42 -0.36 -12.37
C PHE A 359 19.18 -0.33 -11.46
N PHE A 360 19.33 0.06 -10.20
CA PHE A 360 18.19 0.19 -9.29
C PHE A 360 17.15 1.20 -9.81
N ALA A 361 17.61 2.36 -10.30
CA ALA A 361 16.75 3.41 -10.83
C ALA A 361 16.10 3.05 -12.18
N THR A 362 16.80 2.33 -13.06
CA THR A 362 16.33 2.03 -14.43
C THR A 362 15.58 0.70 -14.55
N ASP A 363 15.92 -0.28 -13.74
CA ASP A 363 15.37 -1.63 -13.86
C ASP A 363 14.46 -1.98 -12.71
N VAL A 364 14.81 -1.63 -11.47
CA VAL A 364 14.03 -2.00 -10.28
C VAL A 364 12.85 -1.06 -10.08
N VAL A 365 13.11 0.25 -9.95
CA VAL A 365 12.08 1.25 -9.63
C VAL A 365 10.91 1.25 -10.63
N PRO A 366 11.11 1.22 -11.96
CA PRO A 366 10.01 1.23 -12.91
C PRO A 366 9.11 0.00 -12.79
N LYS A 367 9.69 -1.18 -12.55
CA LYS A 367 8.94 -2.43 -12.38
C LYS A 367 8.16 -2.45 -11.07
N VAL A 368 8.75 -1.93 -9.98
CA VAL A 368 8.06 -1.74 -8.70
C VAL A 368 6.88 -0.77 -8.85
N ASN A 369 7.06 0.36 -9.55
CA ASN A 369 5.96 1.29 -9.80
C ASN A 369 4.88 0.65 -10.69
N ALA A 370 5.24 -0.05 -11.77
CA ALA A 370 4.28 -0.73 -12.63
C ALA A 370 3.45 -1.78 -11.87
N TYR A 371 4.06 -2.48 -10.90
CA TYR A 371 3.35 -3.38 -9.99
C TYR A 371 2.34 -2.65 -9.10
N VAL A 372 2.72 -1.50 -8.53
CA VAL A 372 1.82 -0.67 -7.71
C VAL A 372 0.66 -0.11 -8.54
N ASP A 373 0.96 0.38 -9.73
CA ASP A 373 0.00 1.08 -10.59
C ASP A 373 -0.93 0.10 -11.34
N GLY A 374 -0.74 -1.21 -11.17
CA GLY A 374 -1.55 -2.24 -11.83
C GLY A 374 -1.41 -2.28 -13.36
N SER A 375 -0.48 -1.50 -13.93
CA SER A 375 -0.16 -1.47 -15.37
C SER A 375 0.72 -2.65 -15.80
N TYR A 376 0.92 -3.61 -14.90
CA TYR A 376 1.78 -4.76 -15.08
C TYR A 376 1.03 -5.82 -15.90
N PRO A 377 1.62 -6.39 -16.98
CA PRO A 377 0.98 -7.43 -17.77
C PRO A 377 1.08 -8.77 -17.04
N VAL A 378 0.08 -9.11 -16.24
CA VAL A 378 0.18 -10.25 -15.34
C VAL A 378 -0.75 -11.39 -15.73
N LYS A 379 -0.19 -12.32 -16.52
CA LYS A 379 -0.66 -13.71 -16.49
C LYS A 379 -0.22 -14.45 -15.22
N GLU A 380 0.48 -13.79 -14.30
CA GLU A 380 1.06 -14.39 -13.09
C GLU A 380 0.43 -13.83 -11.76
N VAL A 381 -0.37 -12.75 -11.75
CA VAL A 381 -1.08 -12.21 -10.54
C VAL A 381 -2.32 -13.02 -10.17
N GLU A 382 -2.93 -13.72 -11.12
CA GLU A 382 -3.96 -14.73 -10.79
C GLU A 382 -3.41 -15.78 -9.79
N ASN A 383 -2.10 -16.00 -9.78
CA ASN A 383 -1.45 -16.90 -8.82
C ASN A 383 -1.21 -16.24 -7.45
N ILE A 384 -1.23 -14.91 -7.34
CA ILE A 384 -0.95 -14.17 -6.09
C ILE A 384 -2.19 -14.12 -5.20
N GLU A 385 -3.38 -13.81 -5.74
CA GLU A 385 -4.62 -13.87 -4.94
C GLU A 385 -4.92 -15.32 -4.53
N ASP A 386 -4.65 -16.29 -5.41
CA ASP A 386 -4.85 -17.71 -5.14
C ASP A 386 -3.84 -18.28 -4.13
N LYS A 387 -2.57 -17.84 -4.17
CA LYS A 387 -1.55 -18.16 -3.14
C LYS A 387 -1.82 -17.46 -1.82
N ASN A 388 -2.19 -16.18 -1.81
CA ASN A 388 -2.50 -15.44 -0.58
C ASN A 388 -3.75 -16.00 0.12
N MET A 389 -4.76 -16.42 -0.66
CA MET A 389 -5.92 -17.13 -0.15
C MET A 389 -5.57 -18.53 0.38
N LYS A 390 -4.66 -19.27 -0.28
CA LYS A 390 -4.17 -20.57 0.21
C LYS A 390 -3.35 -20.44 1.50
N LEU A 391 -2.52 -19.41 1.62
CA LEU A 391 -1.73 -19.12 2.82
C LEU A 391 -2.63 -18.67 3.98
N GLY A 392 -3.63 -17.81 3.73
CA GLY A 392 -4.63 -17.42 4.73
C GLY A 392 -5.43 -18.60 5.28
N LYS A 393 -5.81 -19.57 4.42
CA LYS A 393 -6.49 -20.80 4.85
C LYS A 393 -5.58 -21.76 5.63
N ALA A 394 -4.29 -21.81 5.32
CA ALA A 394 -3.33 -22.65 6.05
C ALA A 394 -3.16 -22.17 7.51
N LEU A 395 -3.15 -20.86 7.73
CA LEU A 395 -3.08 -20.24 9.07
C LEU A 395 -4.34 -20.49 9.90
N ASP A 396 -5.53 -20.56 9.28
CA ASP A 396 -6.78 -20.88 9.99
C ASP A 396 -6.87 -22.36 10.39
N VAL A 397 -6.31 -23.27 9.59
CA VAL A 397 -6.26 -24.71 9.91
C VAL A 397 -5.29 -25.00 11.06
N GLU A 398 -4.13 -24.33 11.13
CA GLU A 398 -3.19 -24.51 12.24
C GLU A 398 -3.73 -23.98 13.59
N LYS A 399 -4.67 -23.03 13.59
CA LYS A 399 -5.34 -22.58 14.82
C LYS A 399 -6.35 -23.58 15.39
N HIS A 400 -6.77 -24.60 14.63
CA HIS A 400 -7.83 -25.53 15.03
C HIS A 400 -7.31 -26.91 15.50
N ASP A 401 -6.00 -27.17 15.46
CA ASP A 401 -5.42 -28.47 15.84
C ASP A 401 -4.41 -28.41 17.00
N ILE A 402 -4.61 -27.50 17.95
CA ILE A 402 -3.97 -27.61 19.28
C ILE A 402 -5.05 -27.93 20.32
N VAL A 403 -5.33 -29.23 20.47
CA VAL A 403 -5.89 -29.79 21.70
C VAL A 403 -4.73 -30.44 22.45
N PHE A 404 -4.56 -30.02 23.71
CA PHE A 404 -3.47 -30.30 24.65
C PHE A 404 -2.93 -31.73 24.69
#